data_AF-A0AAN7C3K9-F1
#
_entry.id   AF-A0AAN7C3K9-F1
#
_cell.length_a   1.000
_cell.length_b   1.000
_cell.length_c   1.000
_cell.angle_alpha   90.00
_cell.angle_beta   90.00
_cell.angle_gamma   90.00
#
_symmetry.space_group_name_H-M   'P 1'
#
loop_
_entity.id
_entity.type
_entity.pdbx_description
1 polymer ?
#
loop_
_entity_poly.entity_id
_entity_poly.type
_entity_poly.pdbx_seq_one_letter_code
_entity_poly.pdbx_strand_id
1 'polypeptide(L)'
;MLPHVPTTPSDDDVQMLCGIRNVTLHSLGVALLQIWRWELFDTQDLVVIRKAPAKPSRLGPRYDDLTTSCLWCDFGFGADHNRPQLQGAIYKTVIYELEQMVDLLERNCP
;
A
#
# COMPACT_ATOMS: atom_id res chain seq x y z
N MET A 1 40.04 -15.78 7.35
CA MET A 1 39.20 -14.67 6.88
C MET A 1 38.01 -15.29 6.16
N LEU A 2 36.84 -15.29 6.78
CA LEU A 2 35.59 -15.79 6.17
C LEU A 2 34.95 -14.64 5.38
N PRO A 3 34.34 -14.91 4.21
CA PRO A 3 33.65 -13.87 3.45
C PRO A 3 32.44 -13.39 4.26
N HIS A 4 32.35 -12.07 4.45
CA HIS A 4 31.15 -11.40 4.93
C HIS A 4 30.03 -11.69 3.91
N VAL A 5 29.10 -12.58 4.26
CA VAL A 5 27.81 -12.65 3.58
C VAL A 5 27.19 -11.25 3.70
N PRO A 6 26.71 -10.64 2.61
CA PRO A 6 25.87 -9.47 2.74
C PRO A 6 24.59 -9.97 3.41
N THR A 7 24.45 -9.69 4.71
CA THR A 7 23.20 -9.86 5.43
C THR A 7 22.17 -9.02 4.68
N THR A 8 21.32 -9.67 3.90
CA THR A 8 20.08 -9.04 3.42
C THR A 8 19.41 -8.46 4.66
N PRO A 9 19.11 -7.15 4.70
CA PRO A 9 18.48 -6.55 5.87
C PRO A 9 17.22 -7.36 6.18
N SER A 10 17.06 -7.76 7.45
CA SER A 10 15.84 -8.46 7.86
C SER A 10 14.66 -7.54 7.60
N ASP A 11 13.47 -8.10 7.35
CA ASP A 11 12.26 -7.30 7.09
C ASP A 11 12.04 -6.23 8.18
N ASP A 12 12.42 -6.55 9.42
CA ASP A 12 12.44 -5.66 10.58
C ASP A 12 13.44 -4.49 10.48
N ASP A 13 14.61 -4.68 9.87
CA ASP A 13 15.61 -3.63 9.66
C ASP A 13 15.14 -2.63 8.59
N VAL A 14 14.46 -3.11 7.55
CA VAL A 14 13.85 -2.28 6.51
C VAL A 14 12.69 -1.47 7.08
N GLN A 15 11.83 -2.09 7.91
CA GLN A 15 10.74 -1.41 8.62
C GLN A 15 11.24 -0.23 9.46
N MET A 16 12.33 -0.43 10.20
CA MET A 16 12.90 0.58 11.09
C MET A 16 13.59 1.73 10.32
N LEU A 17 14.29 1.43 9.22
CA LEU A 17 15.00 2.44 8.41
C LEU A 17 14.07 3.26 7.50
N CYS A 18 12.94 2.67 7.07
CA CYS A 18 12.03 3.27 6.10
C CYS A 18 10.82 4.00 6.71
N GLY A 19 10.57 3.80 8.02
CA GLY A 19 9.37 4.30 8.69
C GLY A 19 8.07 3.65 8.18
N ILE A 20 8.18 2.44 7.62
CA ILE A 20 7.03 1.67 7.15
C ILE A 20 6.43 0.96 8.35
N ARG A 21 5.24 1.42 8.77
CA ARG A 21 4.55 0.91 9.96
C ARG A 21 3.94 -0.48 9.74
N ASN A 22 3.76 -0.87 8.48
CA ASN A 22 3.23 -2.17 8.08
C ASN A 22 3.65 -2.48 6.63
N VAL A 23 4.57 -3.44 6.45
CA VAL A 23 5.11 -3.78 5.12
C VAL A 23 4.03 -4.31 4.20
N THR A 24 3.12 -5.15 4.71
CA THR A 24 2.02 -5.72 3.91
C THR A 24 1.14 -4.65 3.27
N LEU A 25 0.70 -3.66 4.06
CA LEU A 25 -0.14 -2.56 3.56
C LEU A 25 0.64 -1.64 2.62
N HIS A 26 1.90 -1.39 2.92
CA HIS A 26 2.76 -0.61 2.04
C HIS A 26 2.96 -1.31 0.68
N SER A 27 3.30 -2.60 0.68
CA SER A 27 3.42 -3.41 -0.54
C SER A 27 2.11 -3.47 -1.31
N LEU A 28 0.96 -3.56 -0.63
CA LEU A 28 -0.34 -3.47 -1.29
C LEU A 28 -0.54 -2.10 -1.97
N GLY A 29 -0.22 -1.00 -1.29
CA GLY A 29 -0.27 0.34 -1.87
C GLY A 29 0.63 0.49 -3.11
N VAL A 30 1.82 -0.11 -3.09
CA VAL A 30 2.71 -0.14 -4.27
C VAL A 30 2.10 -0.95 -5.41
N ALA A 31 1.53 -2.12 -5.13
CA ALA A 31 0.87 -2.94 -6.15
C ALA A 31 -0.31 -2.20 -6.79
N LEU A 32 -1.14 -1.52 -5.99
CA LEU A 32 -2.24 -0.68 -6.49
C LEU A 32 -1.72 0.47 -7.37
N LEU A 33 -0.65 1.13 -6.96
CA LEU A 33 0.00 2.16 -7.77
C LEU A 33 0.50 1.61 -9.11
N GLN A 34 1.10 0.42 -9.11
CA GLN A 34 1.57 -0.28 -10.32
C GLN A 34 0.42 -0.64 -11.25
N ILE A 35 -0.72 -1.12 -10.73
CA ILE A 35 -1.91 -1.47 -11.51
C ILE A 35 -2.44 -0.25 -12.26
N TRP A 36 -2.54 0.90 -11.59
CA TRP A 36 -3.05 2.10 -12.27
C TRP A 36 -2.02 2.70 -13.25
N ARG A 37 -0.75 2.83 -12.84
CA ARG A 37 0.26 3.49 -13.67
C ARG A 37 0.82 2.63 -14.79
N TRP A 38 0.66 1.31 -14.73
CA TRP A 38 1.33 0.36 -15.62
C TRP A 38 2.86 0.56 -15.64
N GLU A 39 3.43 0.89 -14.49
CA GLU A 39 4.85 1.20 -14.31
C GLU A 39 5.40 0.34 -13.16
N LEU A 40 6.61 -0.20 -13.34
CA LEU A 40 7.28 -0.96 -12.27
C LEU A 40 7.91 0.04 -11.29
N PHE A 41 7.46 0.00 -10.05
CA PHE A 41 8.05 0.75 -8.95
C PHE A 41 8.92 -0.17 -8.11
N ASP A 42 10.13 0.30 -7.78
CA ASP A 42 10.93 -0.32 -6.73
C ASP A 42 10.27 -0.03 -5.39
N THR A 43 9.86 -1.09 -4.68
CA THR A 43 9.29 -1.03 -3.32
C THR A 43 10.21 -0.34 -2.30
N GLN A 44 11.50 -0.22 -2.60
CA GLN A 44 12.48 0.45 -1.75
C GLN A 44 12.64 1.95 -2.08
N ASP A 45 12.15 2.43 -3.23
CA ASP A 45 12.21 3.85 -3.60
C ASP A 45 11.02 4.64 -3.02
N LEU A 46 11.10 4.87 -1.72
CA LEU A 46 10.05 5.57 -0.96
C LEU A 46 9.86 7.01 -1.39
N VAL A 47 10.87 7.64 -1.98
CA VAL A 47 10.77 9.02 -2.45
C VAL A 47 9.87 9.09 -3.67
N VAL A 48 10.04 8.15 -4.61
CA VAL A 48 9.19 8.04 -5.79
C VAL A 48 7.79 7.59 -5.38
N ILE A 49 7.68 6.55 -4.55
CA ILE A 49 6.40 6.01 -4.10
C ILE A 49 5.58 7.05 -3.33
N ARG A 50 6.18 7.81 -2.41
CA ARG A 50 5.44 8.85 -1.64
C ARG A 50 5.01 10.04 -2.50
N LYS A 51 5.68 10.31 -3.62
CA LYS A 51 5.30 11.36 -4.56
C LYS A 51 4.30 10.88 -5.61
N ALA A 52 4.17 9.57 -5.80
CA ALA A 52 3.37 9.01 -6.88
C ALA A 52 1.85 9.28 -6.77
N PRO A 53 1.24 9.30 -5.55
CA PRO A 53 -0.18 9.64 -5.36
C PRO A 53 -0.56 11.07 -5.72
N ALA A 54 0.41 11.96 -5.95
CA ALA A 54 0.14 13.34 -6.36
C ALA A 54 -0.48 13.44 -7.77
N LYS A 55 -0.45 12.35 -8.56
CA LYS A 55 -1.13 12.29 -9.85
C LYS A 55 -2.45 11.54 -9.68
N PRO A 56 -3.60 12.13 -10.07
CA PRO A 56 -4.90 11.48 -9.94
C PRO A 56 -5.00 10.25 -10.84
N SER A 57 -5.58 9.18 -10.31
CA SER A 57 -5.81 7.94 -11.02
C SER A 57 -6.93 8.07 -12.04
N ARG A 58 -6.79 7.32 -13.13
CA ARG A 58 -7.86 7.09 -14.12
C ARG A 58 -8.93 6.14 -13.57
N LEU A 59 -8.65 5.44 -12.48
CA LEU A 59 -9.58 4.57 -11.76
C LEU A 59 -10.45 5.37 -10.75
N GLY A 60 -10.21 6.69 -10.63
CA GLY A 60 -11.06 7.61 -9.89
C GLY A 60 -10.62 7.85 -8.43
N PRO A 61 -11.25 8.84 -7.77
CA PRO A 61 -10.78 9.36 -6.49
C PRO A 61 -10.85 8.35 -5.34
N ARG A 62 -11.84 7.43 -5.35
CA ARG A 62 -11.90 6.36 -4.34
C ARG A 62 -10.69 5.44 -4.40
N TYR A 63 -10.18 5.16 -5.60
CA TYR A 63 -8.99 4.33 -5.79
C TYR A 63 -7.72 5.07 -5.33
N ASP A 64 -7.65 6.38 -5.59
CA ASP A 64 -6.55 7.22 -5.12
C ASP A 64 -6.48 7.27 -3.58
N ASP A 65 -7.62 7.47 -2.93
CA ASP A 65 -7.71 7.56 -1.47
C ASP A 65 -7.28 6.26 -0.80
N LEU A 66 -7.80 5.10 -1.25
CA LEU A 66 -7.42 3.81 -0.65
C LEU A 66 -5.95 3.45 -0.93
N THR A 67 -5.44 3.76 -2.13
CA THR A 67 -4.03 3.53 -2.48
C THR A 67 -3.12 4.38 -1.58
N THR A 68 -3.49 5.63 -1.36
CA THR A 68 -2.78 6.55 -0.46
C THR A 68 -2.81 6.01 0.98
N SER A 69 -3.96 5.64 1.53
CA SER A 69 -4.06 5.05 2.87
C SER A 69 -3.17 3.82 3.04
N CYS A 70 -3.09 2.94 2.04
CA CYS A 70 -2.20 1.78 2.05
C CYS A 70 -0.72 2.18 2.07
N LEU A 71 -0.31 3.10 1.19
CA LEU A 71 1.09 3.55 1.07
C LEU A 71 1.62 4.21 2.35
N TRP A 72 0.79 5.03 3.00
CA TRP A 72 1.16 5.74 4.22
C TRP A 72 0.86 4.92 5.49
N CYS A 73 0.20 3.77 5.35
CA CYS A 73 -0.31 2.98 6.48
C CYS A 73 -1.11 3.85 7.46
N ASP A 74 -1.92 4.77 6.91
CA ASP A 74 -2.72 5.69 7.70
C ASP A 74 -4.22 5.37 7.55
N PHE A 75 -4.74 4.78 8.61
CA PHE A 75 -6.15 4.40 8.76
C PHE A 75 -6.77 5.10 9.98
N GLY A 76 -6.08 6.08 10.58
CA GLY A 76 -6.58 6.84 11.73
C GLY A 76 -6.49 6.17 13.10
N PHE A 77 -5.95 4.94 13.21
CA PHE A 77 -5.90 4.17 14.47
C PHE A 77 -4.48 3.86 14.99
N GLY A 78 -3.44 4.45 14.38
CA GLY A 78 -2.04 4.20 14.75
C GLY A 78 -1.45 2.92 14.10
N ALA A 79 -0.32 2.45 14.62
CA ALA A 79 0.42 1.31 14.04
C ALA A 79 -0.03 -0.06 14.59
N ASP A 80 -0.75 -0.11 15.71
CA ASP A 80 -0.99 -1.36 16.43
C ASP A 80 -2.02 -2.25 15.71
N HIS A 81 -1.55 -3.27 14.99
CA HIS A 81 -2.37 -4.20 14.20
C HIS A 81 -3.26 -5.13 15.04
N ASN A 82 -2.97 -5.27 16.34
CA ASN A 82 -3.80 -6.03 17.28
C ASN A 82 -5.06 -5.28 17.71
N ARG A 83 -5.25 -4.03 17.28
CA ARG A 83 -6.47 -3.27 17.58
C ARG A 83 -7.55 -3.67 16.56
N PRO A 84 -8.67 -4.28 17.00
CA PRO A 84 -9.76 -4.64 16.10
C PRO A 84 -10.34 -3.43 15.36
N GLN A 85 -10.21 -2.22 15.92
CA GLN A 85 -10.58 -0.98 15.25
C GLN A 85 -9.73 -0.71 14.00
N LEU A 86 -8.42 -1.00 14.03
CA LEU A 86 -7.54 -0.83 12.87
C LEU A 86 -7.86 -1.86 11.79
N GLN A 87 -8.11 -3.12 12.16
CA GLN A 87 -8.52 -4.15 11.21
C GLN A 87 -9.86 -3.81 10.53
N GLY A 88 -10.84 -3.33 11.29
CA GLY A 88 -12.12 -2.86 10.74
C GLY A 88 -11.95 -1.67 9.80
N ALA A 89 -11.05 -0.74 10.12
CA ALA A 89 -10.73 0.39 9.26
C ALA A 89 -10.06 -0.06 7.96
N ILE A 90 -9.06 -0.95 8.02
CA ILE A 90 -8.40 -1.52 6.84
C ILE A 90 -9.42 -2.25 5.96
N TYR A 91 -10.26 -3.11 6.56
CA TYR A 91 -11.30 -3.81 5.82
C TYR A 91 -12.21 -2.85 5.07
N LYS A 92 -12.72 -1.83 5.76
CA LYS A 92 -13.66 -0.87 5.18
C LYS A 92 -13.02 0.02 4.11
N THR A 93 -11.81 0.50 4.36
CA THR A 93 -11.12 1.44 3.46
C THR A 93 -10.52 0.74 2.23
N VAL A 94 -10.08 -0.50 2.38
CA VAL A 94 -9.34 -1.21 1.33
C VAL A 94 -10.19 -2.30 0.70
N ILE A 95 -10.55 -3.33 1.47
CA ILE A 95 -11.20 -4.53 0.93
C ILE A 95 -12.58 -4.20 0.40
N TYR A 96 -13.42 -3.59 1.23
CA TYR A 96 -14.80 -3.25 0.88
C TYR A 96 -14.88 -2.27 -0.31
N GLU A 97 -14.01 -1.27 -0.37
CA GLU A 97 -13.99 -0.34 -1.50
C GLU A 97 -13.52 -1.01 -2.80
N LEU A 98 -12.50 -1.87 -2.75
CA LEU A 98 -12.07 -2.64 -3.92
C LEU A 98 -13.15 -3.59 -4.42
N GLU A 99 -13.83 -4.31 -3.51
CA GLU A 99 -14.96 -5.18 -3.85
C GLU A 99 -16.07 -4.39 -4.56
N GLN A 100 -16.45 -3.22 -4.02
CA GLN A 100 -17.46 -2.38 -4.67
C GLN A 100 -17.03 -1.89 -6.06
N MET A 101 -15.75 -1.56 -6.25
CA MET A 101 -15.25 -1.18 -7.58
C MET A 101 -15.31 -2.33 -8.57
N VAL A 102 -14.92 -3.54 -8.16
CA VAL A 102 -14.98 -4.74 -8.99
C VAL A 102 -16.44 -5.06 -9.35
N ASP A 103 -17.33 -5.09 -8.36
CA ASP A 103 -18.77 -5.28 -8.56
C ASP A 103 -19.36 -4.28 -9.57
N LEU A 104 -18.98 -3.01 -9.46
CA LEU A 104 -19.41 -1.98 -10.40
C LEU A 104 -18.86 -2.24 -11.79
N LEU A 105 -17.59 -2.61 -11.94
CA LEU A 105 -17.01 -2.93 -13.24
C LEU A 105 -17.68 -4.15 -13.89
N GLU A 106 -17.93 -5.21 -13.12
CA GLU A 106 -18.59 -6.42 -13.62
C GLU A 106 -20.04 -6.15 -14.05
N ARG A 107 -20.79 -5.35 -13.27
CA ARG A 107 -22.16 -4.96 -13.62
C ARG A 107 -22.26 -4.01 -14.81
N ASN A 108 -21.19 -3.27 -15.10
CA ASN A 108 -21.12 -2.35 -16.25
C ASN A 108 -20.39 -2.98 -17.45
N CYS A 109 -19.99 -4.26 -17.37
CA CYS A 109 -19.43 -5.01 -18.49
C CYS A 109 -20.59 -5.51 -19.38
N PRO A 110 -20.75 -5.01 -20.62
CA PRO A 110 -21.83 -5.43 -21.52
C PRO A 110 -21.66 -6.87 -22.04
#